data_AF-A0A918SLT7-F1
#
_entry.id   AF-A0A918SLT7-F1
#
_cell.length_a   1.000
_cell.length_b   1.000
_cell.length_c   1.000
_cell.angle_alpha   90.00
_cell.angle_beta   90.00
_cell.angle_gamma   90.00
#
_symmetry.space_group_name_H-M   'P 1'
#
loop_
_entity.id
_entity.type
_entity.pdbx_description
1 polymer ?
#
loop_
_entity_poly.entity_id
_entity_poly.type
_entity_poly.pdbx_seq_one_letter_code
_entity_poly.pdbx_strand_id
1 'polypeptide(L)'
;MADQEENSGWESENPIEENQQEIPAFYSKTLIIIFSILFSPIFAAVLLFSNLRSIGKKKEAVYVLTFGIVYLIVTALTIQALNLDPGLTPVANVIGAAILNEFFWNKFIGKYVEYKRKSWIKPAIYSILVVVLLFFLLMGSM
;
A
#
# COMPACT_ATOMS: atom_id res chain seq x y z
N MET A 1 43.25 17.09 60.49
CA MET A 1 41.79 17.24 60.42
C MET A 1 41.41 16.96 58.99
N ALA A 2 40.68 15.87 58.80
CA ALA A 2 40.40 15.23 57.54
C ALA A 2 39.47 16.08 56.66
N ASP A 3 39.87 16.18 55.40
CA ASP A 3 39.14 15.78 54.19
C ASP A 3 37.72 16.29 53.94
N GLN A 4 37.60 16.78 52.69
CA GLN A 4 36.48 17.42 52.04
C GLN A 4 35.30 16.47 51.82
N GLU A 5 34.08 16.95 52.02
CA GLU A 5 32.88 16.42 51.35
C GLU A 5 31.99 17.58 50.88
N GLU A 6 32.38 18.18 49.75
CA GLU A 6 31.50 19.03 48.95
C GLU A 6 30.66 18.11 48.05
N ASN A 7 29.45 17.81 48.52
CA ASN A 7 28.44 17.04 47.80
C ASN A 7 27.93 17.84 46.58
N SER A 8 28.65 17.77 45.46
CA SER A 8 28.15 18.19 44.16
C SER A 8 27.29 17.07 43.57
N GLY A 9 25.98 17.20 43.80
CA GLY A 9 24.98 16.36 43.17
C GLY A 9 25.04 16.53 41.65
N TRP A 10 25.60 15.53 40.98
CA TRP A 10 25.55 15.40 39.53
C TRP A 10 24.11 15.07 39.14
N GLU A 11 23.31 16.10 38.84
CA GLU A 11 22.08 15.94 38.08
C GLU A 11 22.48 15.44 36.70
N SER A 12 22.46 14.12 36.52
CA SER A 12 22.69 13.51 35.22
C SER A 12 21.58 13.96 34.27
N GLU A 13 21.87 14.93 33.42
CA GLU A 13 21.04 15.21 32.25
C GLU A 13 20.92 13.91 31.46
N ASN A 14 19.79 13.23 31.61
CA ASN A 14 19.43 12.13 30.75
C ASN A 14 19.44 12.69 29.32
N PRO A 15 20.28 12.17 28.41
CA PRO A 15 20.15 12.54 27.02
C PRO A 15 18.74 12.09 26.62
N ILE A 16 17.89 13.06 26.29
CA ILE A 16 16.59 12.79 25.70
C ILE A 16 16.88 11.87 24.52
N GLU A 17 16.50 10.59 24.64
CA GLU A 17 16.54 9.66 23.54
C GLU A 17 15.66 10.27 22.45
N GLU A 18 16.30 10.99 21.51
CA GLU A 18 15.68 11.38 20.26
C GLU A 18 15.19 10.09 19.64
N ASN A 19 13.89 9.86 19.78
CA ASN A 19 13.18 8.74 19.21
C ASN A 19 13.32 8.90 17.70
N GLN A 20 14.40 8.33 17.13
CA GLN A 20 14.71 8.37 15.71
C GLN A 20 13.58 7.64 15.00
N GLN A 21 12.54 8.41 14.67
CA GLN A 21 11.34 7.92 14.05
C GLN A 21 11.74 7.42 12.67
N GLU A 22 11.99 6.12 12.55
CA GLU A 22 12.48 5.53 11.30
C GLU A 22 11.49 5.85 10.17
N ILE A 23 11.94 6.66 9.21
CA ILE A 23 11.10 7.06 8.07
C ILE A 23 10.68 5.79 7.32
N PRO A 24 9.38 5.47 7.25
CA PRO A 24 8.93 4.21 6.70
C PRO A 24 9.19 4.14 5.19
N ALA A 25 9.41 2.93 4.70
CA ALA A 25 9.55 2.68 3.27
C ALA A 25 8.21 2.24 2.66
N PHE A 26 7.67 3.03 1.72
CA PHE A 26 6.41 2.75 1.05
C PHE A 26 6.53 2.66 -0.46
N TYR A 27 5.68 1.85 -1.06
CA TYR A 27 5.29 2.02 -2.45
C TYR A 27 4.53 3.35 -2.58
N SER A 28 4.86 4.16 -3.59
CA SER A 28 4.28 5.50 -3.71
C SER A 28 2.82 5.47 -4.15
N LYS A 29 2.10 6.56 -3.85
CA LYS A 29 0.75 6.83 -4.37
C LYS A 29 0.66 6.66 -5.89
N THR A 30 1.62 7.22 -6.61
CA THR A 30 1.71 7.12 -8.07
C THR A 30 1.88 5.68 -8.52
N LEU A 31 2.70 4.89 -7.82
CA LEU A 31 2.91 3.49 -8.18
C LEU A 31 1.63 2.66 -7.99
N ILE A 32 0.90 2.91 -6.90
CA ILE A 32 -0.41 2.28 -6.64
C ILE A 32 -1.39 2.61 -7.77
N ILE A 33 -1.44 3.87 -8.24
CA ILE A 33 -2.29 4.27 -9.37
C ILE A 33 -1.89 3.53 -10.65
N ILE A 34 -0.60 3.52 -10.99
CA ILE A 34 -0.09 2.85 -12.20
C ILE A 34 -0.45 1.36 -12.19
N PHE A 35 -0.24 0.67 -11.06
CA PHE A 35 -0.57 -0.75 -10.94
C PHE A 35 -2.07 -1.01 -11.06
N SER A 36 -2.90 -0.10 -10.56
CA SER A 36 -4.35 -0.21 -10.70
C SER A 36 -4.77 -0.11 -12.15
N ILE A 37 -4.24 0.88 -12.86
CA ILE A 37 -4.60 1.17 -14.26
C ILE A 37 -4.09 0.09 -15.20
N LEU A 38 -2.81 -0.31 -15.08
CA LEU A 38 -2.17 -1.27 -15.99
C LEU A 38 -2.58 -2.72 -15.73
N PHE A 39 -2.81 -3.10 -14.46
CA PHE A 39 -3.12 -4.48 -14.10
C PHE A 39 -4.56 -4.61 -13.61
N SER A 40 -4.83 -4.11 -12.40
CA SER A 40 -6.18 -3.96 -11.82
C SER A 40 -6.08 -3.45 -10.36
N PRO A 41 -7.19 -2.97 -9.77
CA PRO A 41 -7.23 -2.51 -8.38
C PRO A 41 -6.77 -3.54 -7.35
N ILE A 42 -6.90 -4.84 -7.60
CA ILE A 42 -6.40 -5.86 -6.65
C ILE A 42 -4.87 -5.84 -6.54
N PHE A 43 -4.14 -5.61 -7.64
CA PHE A 43 -2.68 -5.48 -7.58
C PHE A 43 -2.29 -4.23 -6.78
N ALA A 44 -2.92 -3.09 -7.07
CA ALA A 44 -2.76 -1.86 -6.33
C ALA A 44 -3.04 -2.02 -4.82
N ALA A 45 -4.10 -2.76 -4.47
CA ALA A 45 -4.44 -3.10 -3.10
C ALA A 45 -3.36 -3.94 -2.41
N VAL A 46 -2.67 -4.85 -3.12
CA VAL A 46 -1.53 -5.61 -2.57
C VAL A 46 -0.34 -4.70 -2.23
N LEU A 47 -0.04 -3.69 -3.06
CA LEU A 47 1.01 -2.71 -2.71
C LEU A 47 0.61 -1.92 -1.45
N LEU A 48 -0.62 -1.43 -1.39
CA LEU A 48 -1.10 -0.66 -0.24
C LEU A 48 -1.21 -1.53 1.03
N PHE A 49 -1.58 -2.81 0.89
CA PHE A 49 -1.52 -3.81 1.96
C PHE A 49 -0.10 -3.94 2.52
N SER A 50 0.91 -4.02 1.64
CA SER A 50 2.31 -4.10 2.07
C SER A 50 2.76 -2.83 2.80
N ASN A 51 2.29 -1.66 2.38
CA ASN A 51 2.61 -0.40 3.06
C ASN A 51 1.99 -0.35 4.47
N LEU A 52 0.72 -0.75 4.62
CA LEU A 52 0.05 -0.75 5.92
C LEU A 52 0.67 -1.79 6.87
N ARG A 53 1.06 -2.95 6.34
CA ARG A 53 1.80 -3.96 7.10
C ARG A 53 3.15 -3.46 7.62
N SER A 54 3.88 -2.62 6.86
CA SER A 54 5.19 -2.12 7.28
C SER A 54 5.12 -1.11 8.44
N ILE A 55 3.97 -0.49 8.68
CA ILE A 55 3.71 0.37 9.84
C ILE A 55 2.81 -0.28 10.90
N GLY A 56 2.73 -1.61 10.92
CA GLY A 56 2.00 -2.34 11.96
C GLY A 56 0.47 -2.34 11.84
N LYS A 57 -0.11 -1.65 10.85
CA LYS A 57 -1.57 -1.55 10.58
C LYS A 57 -2.11 -2.80 9.88
N LYS A 58 -1.96 -3.96 10.53
CA LYS A 58 -2.28 -5.28 9.96
C LYS A 58 -3.77 -5.44 9.65
N LYS A 59 -4.64 -4.88 10.48
CA LYS A 59 -6.11 -4.97 10.35
C LYS A 59 -6.59 -4.15 9.16
N GLU A 60 -6.10 -2.93 9.05
CA GLU A 60 -6.36 -2.00 7.95
C GLU A 60 -5.81 -2.54 6.63
N ALA A 61 -4.64 -3.18 6.66
CA ALA A 61 -4.10 -3.88 5.51
C ALA A 61 -5.10 -4.92 4.99
N VAL A 62 -5.65 -5.77 5.87
CA VAL A 62 -6.65 -6.76 5.48
C VAL A 62 -7.89 -6.10 4.86
N TYR A 63 -8.37 -4.98 5.42
CA TYR A 63 -9.50 -4.24 4.82
C TYR A 63 -9.22 -3.76 3.39
N VAL A 64 -8.01 -3.26 3.12
CA VAL A 64 -7.61 -2.86 1.77
C VAL A 64 -7.59 -4.05 0.82
N LEU A 65 -7.06 -5.20 1.26
CA LEU A 65 -7.01 -6.39 0.41
C LEU A 65 -8.41 -6.95 0.13
N THR A 66 -9.27 -7.01 1.16
CA THR A 66 -10.67 -7.39 1.02
C THR A 66 -11.39 -6.46 0.04
N PHE A 67 -11.17 -5.14 0.14
CA PHE A 67 -11.70 -4.19 -0.82
C PHE A 67 -11.26 -4.53 -2.25
N GLY A 68 -9.98 -4.79 -2.49
CA GLY A 68 -9.49 -5.14 -3.83
C GLY A 68 -10.19 -6.37 -4.43
N ILE A 69 -10.42 -7.41 -3.61
CA ILE A 69 -11.10 -8.65 -4.04
C ILE A 69 -12.58 -8.37 -4.33
N VAL A 70 -13.27 -7.69 -3.42
CA VAL A 70 -14.67 -7.33 -3.59
C VAL A 70 -14.85 -6.44 -4.82
N TYR A 71 -13.97 -5.46 -5.01
CA TYR A 71 -14.00 -4.56 -6.17
C TYR A 71 -13.88 -5.32 -7.48
N LEU A 72 -12.96 -6.30 -7.55
CA LEU A 72 -12.78 -7.14 -8.73
C LEU A 72 -14.07 -7.92 -9.07
N ILE A 73 -14.66 -8.57 -8.06
CA ILE A 73 -15.89 -9.36 -8.22
C ILE A 73 -17.05 -8.46 -8.66
N VAL A 74 -17.25 -7.33 -7.96
CA VAL A 74 -18.33 -6.38 -8.27
C VAL A 74 -18.16 -5.82 -9.68
N THR A 75 -16.94 -5.49 -10.10
CA THR A 75 -16.68 -4.99 -11.46
C THR A 75 -17.04 -6.04 -12.50
N ALA A 76 -16.59 -7.29 -12.34
CA ALA A 76 -16.89 -8.38 -13.27
C ALA A 76 -18.40 -8.66 -13.37
N LEU A 77 -19.08 -8.74 -12.21
CA LEU A 77 -20.53 -8.94 -12.17
C LEU A 77 -21.29 -7.77 -12.79
N THR A 78 -20.84 -6.54 -12.57
CA THR A 78 -21.48 -5.34 -13.14
C THR A 78 -21.37 -5.33 -14.66
N ILE A 79 -20.17 -5.60 -15.20
CA ILE A 79 -19.96 -5.67 -16.64
C ILE A 79 -20.87 -6.75 -17.26
N GLN A 80 -20.92 -7.93 -16.64
CA GLN A 80 -21.74 -9.04 -17.13
C GLN A 80 -23.26 -8.75 -17.00
N ALA A 81 -23.73 -8.35 -15.83
CA ALA A 81 -25.16 -8.19 -15.54
C ALA A 81 -25.79 -7.03 -16.32
N LEU A 82 -25.02 -5.98 -16.60
CA LEU A 82 -25.46 -4.83 -17.39
C LEU A 82 -25.08 -4.94 -18.88
N ASN A 83 -24.45 -6.04 -19.28
CA ASN A 83 -23.98 -6.31 -20.64
C ASN A 83 -23.13 -5.15 -21.20
N LEU A 84 -22.25 -4.61 -20.36
CA LEU A 84 -21.38 -3.48 -20.69
C LEU A 84 -20.21 -3.94 -21.55
N ASP A 85 -19.69 -3.02 -22.34
CA ASP A 85 -18.45 -3.24 -23.09
C ASP A 85 -17.28 -3.53 -22.13
N PRO A 86 -16.59 -4.68 -22.26
CA PRO A 86 -15.36 -4.98 -21.51
C PRO A 86 -14.28 -3.90 -21.65
N GLY A 87 -14.30 -3.10 -22.72
CA GLY A 87 -13.47 -1.91 -22.92
C GLY A 87 -13.64 -0.83 -21.84
N LEU A 88 -14.68 -0.90 -21.00
CA LEU A 88 -14.87 -0.03 -19.83
C LEU A 88 -14.09 -0.47 -18.58
N THR A 89 -13.46 -1.65 -18.59
CA THR A 89 -12.64 -2.14 -17.47
C THR A 89 -11.55 -1.15 -17.04
N PRO A 90 -10.80 -0.48 -17.94
CA PRO A 90 -9.83 0.55 -17.55
C PRO A 90 -10.46 1.72 -16.78
N VAL A 91 -11.71 2.09 -17.09
CA VAL A 91 -12.42 3.15 -16.35
C VAL A 91 -12.70 2.70 -14.92
N ALA A 92 -13.18 1.46 -14.74
CA ALA A 92 -13.32 0.87 -13.40
C ALA A 92 -11.95 0.81 -12.68
N ASN A 93 -10.88 0.44 -13.36
CA ASN A 93 -9.54 0.41 -12.77
C ASN A 93 -9.08 1.79 -12.27
N VAL A 94 -9.41 2.88 -12.97
CA VAL A 94 -9.16 4.26 -12.53
C VAL A 94 -9.98 4.61 -11.28
N ILE A 95 -11.26 4.22 -11.25
CA ILE A 95 -12.12 4.43 -10.08
C ILE A 95 -11.56 3.68 -8.86
N GLY A 96 -11.18 2.42 -9.02
CA GLY A 96 -10.52 1.64 -7.97
C GLY A 96 -9.21 2.29 -7.49
N ALA A 97 -8.42 2.84 -8.42
CA ALA A 97 -7.20 3.58 -8.09
C ALA A 97 -7.49 4.80 -7.21
N ALA A 98 -8.52 5.58 -7.59
CA ALA A 98 -8.95 6.76 -6.85
C ALA A 98 -9.43 6.39 -5.45
N ILE A 99 -10.20 5.31 -5.29
CA ILE A 99 -10.65 4.86 -3.96
C ILE A 99 -9.44 4.45 -3.09
N LEU A 100 -8.49 3.68 -3.64
CA LEU A 100 -7.29 3.28 -2.91
C LEU A 100 -6.44 4.47 -2.46
N ASN A 101 -6.30 5.48 -3.33
CA ASN A 101 -5.48 6.66 -3.02
C ASN A 101 -6.19 7.68 -2.14
N GLU A 102 -7.43 8.05 -2.47
CA GLU A 102 -8.12 9.14 -1.80
C GLU A 102 -8.79 8.71 -0.51
N PHE A 103 -9.30 7.48 -0.44
CA PHE A 103 -9.89 6.96 0.78
C PHE A 103 -8.86 6.21 1.62
N PHE A 104 -8.33 5.09 1.13
CA PHE A 104 -7.52 4.20 1.98
C PHE A 104 -6.16 4.78 2.37
N TRP A 105 -5.39 5.32 1.41
CA TRP A 105 -4.11 5.93 1.74
C TRP A 105 -4.28 7.13 2.66
N ASN A 106 -5.12 8.10 2.28
CA ASN A 106 -5.25 9.33 3.07
C ASN A 106 -5.79 9.05 4.48
N LYS A 107 -6.68 8.05 4.64
CA LYS A 107 -7.23 7.66 5.93
C LYS A 107 -6.25 6.90 6.81
N PHE A 108 -5.47 5.97 6.26
CA PHE A 108 -4.67 5.05 7.07
C PHE A 108 -3.18 5.38 7.13
N ILE A 109 -2.63 6.06 6.13
CA ILE A 109 -1.23 6.51 6.15
C ILE A 109 -1.22 8.00 6.51
N GLY A 110 -1.97 8.80 5.76
CA GLY A 110 -2.01 10.25 5.91
C GLY A 110 -1.61 10.93 4.60
N LYS A 111 -2.17 12.12 4.36
CA LYS A 111 -2.05 12.82 3.08
C LYS A 111 -0.63 13.34 2.79
N TYR A 112 0.07 13.79 3.83
CA TYR A 112 1.36 14.50 3.75
C TYR A 112 2.49 13.76 4.51
N VAL A 113 2.45 12.43 4.56
CA VAL A 113 3.48 11.65 5.25
C VAL A 113 4.75 11.59 4.42
N GLU A 114 5.90 11.85 5.05
CA GLU A 114 7.21 11.62 4.48
C GLU A 114 7.56 10.12 4.52
N TYR A 115 8.07 9.60 3.41
CA TYR A 115 8.46 8.19 3.30
C TYR A 115 9.58 7.98 2.28
N LYS A 116 10.37 6.93 2.49
CA LYS A 116 11.37 6.46 1.51
C LYS A 116 10.67 5.62 0.45
N ARG A 117 11.00 5.83 -0.83
CA ARG A 117 10.38 5.05 -1.92
C ARG A 117 10.90 3.62 -1.95
N LYS A 118 9.98 2.66 -1.90
CA LYS A 118 10.29 1.23 -2.06
C LYS A 118 10.43 0.89 -3.55
N SER A 119 11.33 -0.04 -3.87
CA SER A 119 11.58 -0.46 -5.27
C SER A 119 10.36 -1.13 -5.90
N TRP A 120 10.01 -0.70 -7.11
CA TRP A 120 8.86 -1.17 -7.89
C TRP A 120 9.11 -2.46 -8.68
N ILE A 121 10.37 -2.87 -8.83
CA ILE A 121 10.79 -3.95 -9.73
C ILE A 121 10.17 -5.29 -9.30
N LYS A 122 10.29 -5.63 -8.01
CA LYS A 122 9.75 -6.89 -7.45
C LYS A 122 8.23 -7.02 -7.69
N PRO A 123 7.38 -6.07 -7.25
CA PRO A 123 5.95 -6.20 -7.48
C PRO A 123 5.57 -6.19 -8.97
N ALA A 124 6.30 -5.47 -9.83
CA ALA A 124 6.03 -5.47 -11.26
C ALA A 124 6.27 -6.84 -11.90
N ILE A 125 7.39 -7.50 -11.57
CA ILE A 125 7.69 -8.85 -12.07
C ILE A 125 6.59 -9.83 -11.69
N TYR A 126 6.16 -9.85 -10.42
CA TYR A 126 5.07 -10.73 -9.99
C TYR A 126 3.75 -10.41 -10.69
N SER A 127 3.44 -9.12 -10.89
CA SER A 127 2.19 -8.72 -11.56
C SER A 127 2.17 -9.14 -13.03
N ILE A 128 3.29 -8.94 -13.74
CA ILE A 128 3.45 -9.37 -15.13
C ILE A 128 3.34 -10.89 -15.23
N LEU A 129 4.00 -11.64 -14.35
CA LEU A 129 3.95 -13.10 -14.35
C LEU A 129 2.51 -13.61 -14.19
N VAL A 130 1.75 -13.03 -13.25
CA VAL A 130 0.34 -13.40 -13.05
C VAL A 130 -0.51 -13.06 -14.28
N VAL A 131 -0.34 -11.87 -14.87
CA VAL A 131 -1.09 -11.45 -16.06
C VAL A 131 -0.79 -12.34 -17.26
N VAL A 132 0.48 -12.65 -17.51
CA VAL A 132 0.90 -13.54 -18.60
C VAL A 132 0.33 -14.94 -18.40
N LEU A 133 0.39 -15.47 -17.17
CA LEU A 133 -0.19 -16.78 -16.85
C LEU A 133 -1.71 -16.82 -17.10
N LEU A 134 -2.44 -15.80 -16.63
CA LEU A 134 -3.88 -15.68 -16.86
C LEU A 134 -4.22 -15.55 -18.35
N PHE A 135 -3.42 -14.80 -19.11
CA PHE A 135 -3.59 -14.66 -20.55
C PHE A 135 -3.46 -16.02 -21.26
N PHE A 136 -2.42 -16.80 -20.95
CA PHE A 136 -2.28 -18.15 -21.53
C PHE A 136 -3.40 -19.10 -21.12
N LEU A 137 -3.87 -19.02 -19.86
CA LEU A 137 -4.98 -19.84 -19.38
C LEU A 137 -6.29 -19.51 -20.13
N LEU A 138 -6.57 -18.24 -20.37
CA LEU A 138 -7.74 -17.81 -21.15
C LEU A 138 -7.62 -18.22 -22.63
N MET A 139 -6.45 -18.02 -23.24
CA MET A 139 -6.21 -18.40 -24.63
C MET A 139 -6.27 -19.91 -24.85
N GLY A 140 -5.78 -20.71 -23.90
CA GLY A 140 -5.84 -22.17 -23.99
C GLY A 140 -7.22 -22.75 -23.71
N SER A 141 -8.15 -21.95 -23.18
CA SER A 141 -9.56 -22.32 -22.98
C SER A 141 -10.47 -22.00 -24.17
N MET A 142 -9.95 -21.25 -25.15
CA MET A 142 -10.66 -20.87 -26.38
C MET A 142 -10.40 -21.85 -27.53
#